data_AF-A0A947HZ54-F1
#
_entry.id   AF-A0A947HZ54-F1
#
_cell.length_a   1.000
_cell.length_b   1.000
_cell.length_c   1.000
_cell.angle_alpha   90.00
_cell.angle_beta   90.00
_cell.angle_gamma   90.00
#
_symmetry.space_group_name_H-M   'P 1'
#
loop_
_entity.id
_entity.type
_entity.pdbx_description
1 polymer ?
#
loop_
_entity_poly.entity_id
_entity_poly.type
_entity_poly.pdbx_seq_one_letter_code
_entity_poly.pdbx_strand_id
1 'polypeptide(L)'
;MTTFTQEQLNRVLWNAADSSRTNLDAGIYKDYVLAMLFYKYLSDRSKQQYEMYKDRFKGDEERIKQKMKLDRFYLPEGASFDELYKKLEEDSLGQDINKAFHKIEDHNKEKLSGVLTSIDFNDENRLGKLEQRNKMLRNLMKDFHAIDLTQCDEDIIGNSYMYLIEKFGADAGKKAGEFFTPRKVARLVARLAQPKEGARICDPACGSGGLLLMTGEEIEKHGSKNYALYGQESTGSTYQLARMNMFLHDQDAARLEWGDTLNNPHLVEDGRLMKFDIVVANPPFSLKKWCDENAESDPYKRFLRGIPPKDKGDYAFVLHMVETAKPKSGRVAVIVPHGVLFRGGAEGKIRKALLEENLIDAVIGLPAGLFQTAAIPVAILILDRSREDGGVNEKKKDILFIEASKEFISGKAQNTLGKENADKIYETYEKRKEIEKFSRLVQPDEIAENDYNLNITRYVDTFVEEEEIDISANLKELKELEPQIQKLEKEMDGYLKLLNIS
;
A
#
# COMPACT_ATOMS: atom_id res chain seq x y z
N MET A 1 -32.19 -5.95 -10.24
CA MET A 1 -31.31 -5.91 -9.06
C MET A 1 -29.91 -5.67 -9.60
N THR A 2 -29.28 -4.54 -9.26
CA THR A 2 -27.99 -4.16 -9.85
C THR A 2 -26.91 -4.44 -8.83
N THR A 3 -26.28 -5.61 -8.92
CA THR A 3 -25.07 -5.92 -8.17
C THR A 3 -23.96 -5.02 -8.74
N PHE A 4 -23.34 -4.19 -7.91
CA PHE A 4 -22.24 -3.35 -8.39
C PHE A 4 -21.04 -4.24 -8.75
N THR A 5 -20.45 -4.03 -9.93
CA THR A 5 -19.09 -4.52 -10.18
C THR A 5 -18.08 -3.66 -9.39
N GLN A 6 -16.88 -4.21 -9.15
CA GLN A 6 -15.81 -3.46 -8.45
C GLN A 6 -15.54 -2.09 -9.09
N GLU A 7 -15.46 -2.04 -10.42
CA GLU A 7 -15.22 -0.80 -11.17
C GLU A 7 -16.39 0.19 -11.05
N GLN A 8 -17.63 -0.32 -11.07
CA GLN A 8 -18.81 0.51 -10.91
C GLN A 8 -18.86 1.15 -9.52
N LEU A 9 -18.66 0.37 -8.45
CA LEU A 9 -18.68 0.91 -7.09
C LEU A 9 -17.53 1.91 -6.87
N ASN A 10 -16.32 1.59 -7.33
CA ASN A 10 -15.17 2.50 -7.28
C ASN A 10 -15.48 3.85 -7.95
N ARG A 11 -16.10 3.81 -9.13
CA ARG A 11 -16.46 5.02 -9.88
C ARG A 11 -17.56 5.82 -9.17
N VAL A 12 -18.60 5.16 -8.69
CA VAL A 12 -19.73 5.82 -8.01
C VAL A 12 -19.26 6.48 -6.71
N LEU A 13 -18.48 5.77 -5.90
CA LEU A 13 -17.93 6.33 -4.65
C LEU A 13 -16.96 7.47 -4.90
N TRP A 14 -16.09 7.35 -5.92
CA TRP A 14 -15.19 8.45 -6.28
C TRP A 14 -15.97 9.69 -6.74
N ASN A 15 -16.99 9.50 -7.59
CA ASN A 15 -17.82 10.61 -8.04
C ASN A 15 -18.56 11.29 -6.87
N ALA A 16 -19.12 10.50 -5.95
CA ALA A 16 -19.77 10.99 -4.74
C ALA A 16 -18.82 11.79 -3.83
N ALA A 17 -17.56 11.35 -3.72
CA ALA A 17 -16.54 12.06 -3.00
C ALA A 17 -16.13 13.37 -3.72
N ASP A 18 -15.92 13.32 -5.02
CA ASP A 18 -15.43 14.48 -5.78
C ASP A 18 -16.49 15.59 -5.90
N SER A 19 -17.77 15.25 -6.10
CA SER A 19 -18.89 16.22 -6.16
C SER A 19 -19.08 16.99 -4.86
N SER A 20 -18.77 16.35 -3.73
CA SER A 20 -18.94 16.90 -2.40
C SER A 20 -17.74 17.72 -1.91
N ARG A 21 -16.66 17.76 -2.70
CA ARG A 21 -15.43 18.47 -2.34
C ARG A 21 -15.59 19.97 -2.52
N THR A 22 -15.65 20.70 -1.41
CA THR A 22 -15.70 22.18 -1.40
C THR A 22 -14.38 22.75 -0.87
N ASN A 23 -13.54 23.39 -1.70
CA ASN A 23 -12.33 24.16 -1.31
C ASN A 23 -11.37 23.55 -0.27
N LEU A 24 -11.50 22.26 0.08
CA LEU A 24 -10.71 21.57 1.10
C LEU A 24 -9.51 20.86 0.45
N ASP A 25 -8.40 20.86 1.18
CA ASP A 25 -7.25 20.04 0.84
C ASP A 25 -7.63 18.56 0.79
N ALA A 26 -7.10 17.84 -0.20
CA ALA A 26 -7.44 16.43 -0.43
C ALA A 26 -7.10 15.56 0.79
N GLY A 27 -6.00 15.84 1.48
CA GLY A 27 -5.55 15.08 2.63
C GLY A 27 -6.51 15.18 3.81
N ILE A 28 -7.08 16.38 4.05
CA ILE A 28 -8.09 16.60 5.09
C ILE A 28 -9.43 16.00 4.67
N TYR A 29 -9.85 16.26 3.44
CA TYR A 29 -11.15 15.82 2.93
C TYR A 29 -11.28 14.28 2.88
N LYS A 30 -10.18 13.58 2.58
CA LYS A 30 -10.06 12.11 2.60
C LYS A 30 -10.65 11.51 3.88
N ASP A 31 -10.27 12.04 5.04
CA ASP A 31 -10.64 11.46 6.34
C ASP A 31 -12.17 11.47 6.52
N TYR A 32 -12.83 12.58 6.18
CA TYR A 32 -14.29 12.72 6.27
C TYR A 32 -15.04 11.81 5.30
N VAL A 33 -14.57 11.68 4.06
CA VAL A 33 -15.19 10.79 3.06
C VAL A 33 -15.07 9.33 3.49
N LEU A 34 -13.89 8.90 3.94
CA LEU A 34 -13.65 7.52 4.35
C LEU A 34 -14.44 7.16 5.61
N ALA A 35 -14.54 8.07 6.58
CA ALA A 35 -15.40 7.88 7.75
C ALA A 35 -16.89 7.83 7.38
N MET A 36 -17.33 8.66 6.42
CA MET A 36 -18.72 8.64 5.94
C MET A 36 -19.04 7.33 5.20
N LEU A 37 -18.13 6.82 4.37
CA LEU A 37 -18.28 5.51 3.74
C LEU A 37 -18.37 4.40 4.79
N PHE A 38 -17.50 4.42 5.79
CA PHE A 38 -17.52 3.43 6.87
C PHE A 38 -18.83 3.50 7.67
N TYR A 39 -19.33 4.70 7.98
CA TYR A 39 -20.62 4.89 8.62
C TYR A 39 -21.79 4.38 7.77
N LYS A 40 -21.80 4.69 6.47
CA LYS A 40 -22.81 4.19 5.53
C LYS A 40 -22.79 2.66 5.48
N TYR A 41 -21.61 2.05 5.46
CA TYR A 41 -21.43 0.61 5.53
C TYR A 41 -22.06 0.00 6.80
N LEU A 42 -21.75 0.55 7.98
CA LEU A 42 -22.34 0.07 9.24
C LEU A 42 -23.87 0.18 9.22
N SER A 43 -24.41 1.28 8.70
CA SER A 43 -25.85 1.48 8.59
C SER A 43 -26.51 0.48 7.66
N ASP A 44 -25.96 0.27 6.47
CA ASP A 44 -26.51 -0.64 5.46
C ASP A 44 -26.40 -2.10 5.90
N ARG A 45 -25.27 -2.51 6.48
CA ARG A 45 -25.11 -3.87 7.01
C ARG A 45 -26.08 -4.16 8.14
N SER A 46 -26.29 -3.20 9.04
CA SER A 46 -27.32 -3.34 10.09
C SER A 46 -28.72 -3.48 9.50
N LYS A 47 -29.04 -2.74 8.43
CA LYS A 47 -30.33 -2.81 7.74
C LYS A 47 -30.52 -4.17 7.05
N GLN A 48 -29.51 -4.64 6.33
CA GLN A 48 -29.51 -5.95 5.69
C GLN A 48 -29.73 -7.07 6.73
N GLN A 49 -29.00 -7.02 7.84
CA GLN A 49 -29.09 -8.01 8.90
C GLN A 49 -30.46 -8.00 9.61
N TYR A 50 -31.04 -6.82 9.80
CA TYR A 50 -32.40 -6.68 10.31
C TYR A 50 -33.44 -7.34 9.39
N GLU A 51 -33.39 -7.11 8.08
CA GLU A 51 -34.32 -7.74 7.14
C GLU A 51 -34.17 -9.27 7.11
N MET A 52 -32.94 -9.79 7.21
CA MET A 52 -32.69 -11.24 7.35
C MET A 52 -33.32 -11.81 8.62
N TYR A 53 -33.25 -11.10 9.74
CA TYR A 53 -33.88 -11.54 10.99
C TYR A 53 -35.40 -11.39 11.00
N LYS A 54 -35.92 -10.37 10.33
CA LYS A 54 -37.36 -10.19 10.15
C LYS A 54 -37.98 -11.37 9.41
N ASP A 55 -37.34 -11.84 8.33
CA ASP A 55 -37.75 -13.04 7.61
C ASP A 55 -37.63 -14.29 8.52
N ARG A 56 -36.46 -14.48 9.13
CA ARG A 56 -36.17 -15.66 9.98
C ARG A 56 -37.09 -15.78 11.20
N PHE A 57 -37.41 -14.68 11.85
CA PHE A 57 -38.22 -14.63 13.08
C PHE A 57 -39.66 -14.22 12.82
N LYS A 58 -40.09 -14.15 11.55
CA LYS A 58 -41.48 -13.83 11.14
C LYS A 58 -42.00 -12.53 11.76
N GLY A 59 -41.14 -11.52 11.85
CA GLY A 59 -41.49 -10.19 12.39
C GLY A 59 -41.57 -10.08 13.92
N ASP A 60 -41.02 -11.03 14.68
CA ASP A 60 -40.88 -10.89 16.14
C ASP A 60 -39.83 -9.81 16.49
N GLU A 61 -40.28 -8.58 16.64
CA GLU A 61 -39.44 -7.40 16.86
C GLU A 61 -38.55 -7.50 18.11
N GLU A 62 -39.07 -8.04 19.22
CA GLU A 62 -38.27 -8.18 20.44
C GLU A 62 -37.11 -9.15 20.22
N ARG A 63 -37.38 -10.28 19.57
CA ARG A 63 -36.34 -11.25 19.24
C ARG A 63 -35.31 -10.69 18.26
N ILE A 64 -35.75 -9.93 17.27
CA ILE A 64 -34.86 -9.25 16.31
C ILE A 64 -33.96 -8.26 17.06
N LYS A 65 -34.51 -7.39 17.91
CA LYS A 65 -33.74 -6.41 18.69
C LYS A 65 -32.69 -7.07 19.59
N GLN A 66 -33.04 -8.16 20.27
CA GLN A 66 -32.07 -8.89 21.09
C GLN A 66 -30.97 -9.54 20.25
N LYS A 67 -31.32 -10.08 19.08
CA LYS A 67 -30.34 -10.73 18.21
C LYS A 67 -29.36 -9.72 17.57
N MET A 68 -29.86 -8.56 17.13
CA MET A 68 -29.04 -7.46 16.59
C MET A 68 -27.96 -6.97 17.56
N LYS A 69 -28.23 -6.98 18.88
CA LYS A 69 -27.25 -6.60 19.91
C LYS A 69 -26.08 -7.58 20.05
N LEU A 70 -26.24 -8.80 19.53
CA LEU A 70 -25.25 -9.88 19.60
C LEU A 70 -24.52 -10.10 18.27
N ASP A 71 -24.80 -9.28 17.26
CA ASP A 71 -24.11 -9.36 15.98
C ASP A 71 -22.68 -8.83 16.08
N ARG A 72 -21.95 -8.90 14.96
CA ARG A 72 -20.57 -8.44 14.85
C ARG A 72 -20.36 -7.02 15.37
N PHE A 73 -21.34 -6.14 15.18
CA PHE A 73 -21.47 -4.83 15.79
C PHE A 73 -22.96 -4.52 16.01
N TYR A 74 -23.25 -3.61 16.93
CA TYR A 74 -24.59 -3.10 17.19
C TYR A 74 -24.74 -1.66 16.72
N LEU A 75 -25.71 -1.38 15.86
CA LEU A 75 -26.10 -0.02 15.48
C LEU A 75 -27.25 0.46 16.38
N PRO A 76 -27.03 1.43 17.28
CA PRO A 76 -28.07 1.87 18.21
C PRO A 76 -29.23 2.60 17.51
N GLU A 77 -30.43 2.51 18.08
CA GLU A 77 -31.61 3.22 17.55
C GLU A 77 -31.35 4.73 17.42
N GLY A 78 -31.77 5.34 16.32
CA GLY A 78 -31.55 6.77 16.03
C GLY A 78 -30.13 7.15 15.61
N ALA A 79 -29.22 6.18 15.43
CA ALA A 79 -27.85 6.41 14.95
C ALA A 79 -27.60 5.83 13.56
N SER A 80 -28.64 5.50 12.79
CA SER A 80 -28.49 5.05 11.41
C SER A 80 -28.30 6.21 10.45
N PHE A 81 -27.69 5.91 9.30
CA PHE A 81 -27.48 6.89 8.24
C PHE A 81 -28.82 7.49 7.78
N ASP A 82 -29.84 6.65 7.60
CA ASP A 82 -31.19 7.06 7.20
C ASP A 82 -31.84 8.03 8.22
N GLU A 83 -31.59 7.86 9.53
CA GLU A 83 -32.12 8.78 10.55
C GLU A 83 -31.43 10.15 10.54
N LEU A 84 -30.10 10.19 10.37
CA LEU A 84 -29.39 11.46 10.20
C LEU A 84 -29.75 12.13 8.88
N TYR A 85 -30.01 11.36 7.83
CA TYR A 85 -30.43 11.90 6.53
C TYR A 85 -31.78 12.63 6.60
N LYS A 86 -32.67 12.28 7.53
CA LYS A 86 -33.92 13.04 7.77
C LYS A 86 -33.66 14.44 8.33
N LYS A 87 -32.51 14.65 8.98
CA LYS A 87 -32.08 15.92 9.61
C LYS A 87 -31.12 16.73 8.75
N LEU A 88 -31.00 16.38 7.47
CA LEU A 88 -30.01 16.92 6.55
C LEU A 88 -29.99 18.46 6.49
N GLU A 89 -31.15 19.09 6.56
CA GLU A 89 -31.26 20.55 6.48
C GLU A 89 -31.14 21.27 7.84
N GLU A 90 -30.94 20.53 8.95
CA GLU A 90 -30.69 21.11 10.27
C GLU A 90 -29.28 21.71 10.36
N ASP A 91 -29.14 22.78 11.14
CA ASP A 91 -27.83 23.43 11.33
C ASP A 91 -26.89 22.61 12.23
N SER A 92 -27.46 21.73 13.06
CA SER A 92 -26.76 20.82 13.97
C SER A 92 -26.18 19.57 13.30
N LEU A 93 -26.29 19.42 11.97
CA LEU A 93 -25.94 18.20 11.25
C LEU A 93 -24.57 17.61 11.64
N GLY A 94 -23.52 18.43 11.65
CA GLY A 94 -22.17 17.99 12.05
C GLY A 94 -22.11 17.47 13.49
N GLN A 95 -22.80 18.13 14.42
CA GLN A 95 -22.89 17.70 15.80
C GLN A 95 -23.70 16.39 15.95
N ASP A 96 -24.75 16.22 15.16
CA ASP A 96 -25.59 15.03 15.21
C ASP A 96 -24.89 13.80 14.61
N ILE A 97 -24.05 13.99 13.58
CA ILE A 97 -23.11 12.96 13.10
C ILE A 97 -22.16 12.53 14.22
N ASN A 98 -21.51 13.49 14.89
CA ASN A 98 -20.60 13.17 16.01
C ASN A 98 -21.32 12.41 17.14
N LYS A 99 -22.55 12.82 17.52
CA LYS A 99 -23.35 12.11 18.53
C LYS A 99 -23.65 10.67 18.12
N ALA A 100 -24.01 10.45 16.84
CA ALA A 100 -24.25 9.11 16.33
C ALA A 100 -22.97 8.26 16.40
N PHE A 101 -21.83 8.83 16.02
CA PHE A 101 -20.53 8.15 16.05
C PHE A 101 -20.14 7.74 17.47
N HIS A 102 -20.25 8.66 18.44
CA HIS A 102 -20.05 8.32 19.86
C HIS A 102 -20.97 7.21 20.33
N LYS A 103 -22.26 7.27 19.98
CA LYS A 103 -23.24 6.25 20.38
C LYS A 103 -22.88 4.88 19.80
N ILE A 104 -22.43 4.83 18.55
CA ILE A 104 -21.97 3.59 17.91
C ILE A 104 -20.73 3.05 18.63
N GLU A 105 -19.71 3.86 18.87
CA GLU A 105 -18.50 3.39 19.56
C GLU A 105 -18.78 2.91 20.99
N ASP A 106 -19.63 3.62 21.75
CA ASP A 106 -19.94 3.28 23.13
C ASP A 106 -20.57 1.89 23.28
N HIS A 107 -21.30 1.44 22.25
CA HIS A 107 -21.89 0.11 22.21
C HIS A 107 -20.97 -0.96 21.59
N ASN A 108 -19.85 -0.55 20.99
CA ASN A 108 -18.93 -1.42 20.25
C ASN A 108 -17.48 -1.21 20.68
N LYS A 109 -17.23 -0.94 21.97
CA LYS A 109 -15.93 -0.49 22.49
C LYS A 109 -14.77 -1.41 22.14
N GLU A 110 -14.99 -2.72 22.18
CA GLU A 110 -13.96 -3.72 21.88
C GLU A 110 -13.39 -3.58 20.46
N LYS A 111 -14.20 -3.12 19.49
CA LYS A 111 -13.81 -3.09 18.07
C LYS A 111 -13.63 -1.66 17.55
N LEU A 112 -14.51 -0.74 17.94
CA LEU A 112 -14.64 0.57 17.31
C LEU A 112 -14.18 1.73 18.20
N SER A 113 -13.70 1.50 19.43
CA SER A 113 -13.27 2.61 20.30
C SER A 113 -12.19 3.45 19.64
N GLY A 114 -12.45 4.76 19.48
CA GLY A 114 -11.55 5.74 18.88
C GLY A 114 -11.36 5.60 17.36
N VAL A 115 -12.28 4.93 16.65
CA VAL A 115 -12.22 4.74 15.18
C VAL A 115 -12.99 5.82 14.43
N LEU A 116 -14.23 6.08 14.86
CA LEU A 116 -15.16 7.05 14.30
C LEU A 116 -15.00 8.43 14.96
N THR A 117 -14.82 8.49 16.28
CA THR A 117 -14.83 9.74 17.07
C THR A 117 -13.53 10.54 16.96
N SER A 118 -12.59 10.07 16.17
CA SER A 118 -11.35 10.78 15.87
C SER A 118 -11.53 11.91 14.85
N ILE A 119 -12.64 11.90 14.11
CA ILE A 119 -12.97 12.89 13.10
C ILE A 119 -14.15 13.71 13.62
N ASP A 120 -13.95 15.02 13.69
CA ASP A 120 -14.96 15.97 14.16
C ASP A 120 -15.68 16.62 12.98
N PHE A 121 -16.92 16.20 12.71
CA PHE A 121 -17.78 16.77 11.66
C PHE A 121 -18.31 18.16 12.00
N ASN A 122 -17.97 18.72 13.17
CA ASN A 122 -18.32 20.05 13.62
C ASN A 122 -17.09 20.98 13.74
N ASP A 123 -15.90 20.55 13.30
CA ASP A 123 -14.65 21.32 13.38
C ASP A 123 -14.63 22.50 12.40
N GLU A 124 -14.86 23.71 12.93
CA GLU A 124 -14.85 24.95 12.14
C GLU A 124 -13.46 25.29 11.57
N ASN A 125 -12.36 24.87 12.23
CA ASN A 125 -11.00 25.16 11.73
C ASN A 125 -10.67 24.35 10.49
N ARG A 126 -11.19 23.11 10.41
CA ARG A 126 -10.97 22.22 9.27
C ARG A 126 -12.02 22.39 8.18
N LEU A 127 -13.29 22.51 8.54
CA LEU A 127 -14.42 22.48 7.59
C LEU A 127 -14.97 23.87 7.22
N GLY A 128 -14.51 24.90 7.91
CA GLY A 128 -15.00 26.27 7.75
C GLY A 128 -16.28 26.52 8.55
N LYS A 129 -16.83 27.74 8.38
CA LYS A 129 -18.02 28.22 9.09
C LYS A 129 -19.26 27.37 8.78
N LEU A 130 -20.27 27.49 9.64
CA LEU A 130 -21.54 26.77 9.59
C LEU A 130 -22.08 26.52 8.17
N GLU A 131 -22.26 27.57 7.36
CA GLU A 131 -22.82 27.44 6.01
C GLU A 131 -21.94 26.61 5.06
N GLN A 132 -20.62 26.85 5.07
CA GLN A 132 -19.68 26.13 4.21
C GLN A 132 -19.59 24.66 4.61
N ARG A 133 -19.43 24.41 5.91
CA ARG A 133 -19.40 23.07 6.49
C ARG A 133 -20.69 22.31 6.17
N ASN A 134 -21.85 22.88 6.51
CA ASN A 134 -23.12 22.19 6.33
C ASN A 134 -23.41 21.97 4.83
N LYS A 135 -23.01 22.86 3.93
CA LYS A 135 -23.10 22.62 2.48
C LYS A 135 -22.30 21.38 2.07
N MET A 136 -21.06 21.25 2.53
CA MET A 136 -20.21 20.08 2.26
C MET A 136 -20.81 18.80 2.83
N LEU A 137 -21.23 18.82 4.10
CA LEU A 137 -21.84 17.66 4.77
C LEU A 137 -23.15 17.23 4.11
N ARG A 138 -24.00 18.19 3.71
CA ARG A 138 -25.26 17.91 3.03
C ARG A 138 -25.03 17.25 1.69
N ASN A 139 -24.09 17.77 0.89
CA ASN A 139 -23.75 17.14 -0.38
C ASN A 139 -23.21 15.72 -0.15
N LEU A 140 -22.28 15.56 0.79
CA LEU A 140 -21.66 14.27 1.08
C LEU A 140 -22.72 13.24 1.51
N MET A 141 -23.62 13.62 2.41
CA MET A 141 -24.69 12.74 2.83
C MET A 141 -25.70 12.43 1.70
N LYS A 142 -26.03 13.39 0.83
CA LYS A 142 -26.88 13.16 -0.36
C LYS A 142 -26.25 12.16 -1.30
N ASP A 143 -24.97 12.33 -1.61
CA ASP A 143 -24.26 11.47 -2.54
C ASP A 143 -24.12 10.04 -1.99
N PHE A 144 -23.79 9.89 -0.70
CA PHE A 144 -23.70 8.57 -0.07
C PHE A 144 -25.08 7.91 0.16
N HIS A 145 -26.14 8.68 0.45
CA HIS A 145 -27.50 8.15 0.59
C HIS A 145 -27.98 7.47 -0.72
N ALA A 146 -27.58 8.00 -1.87
CA ALA A 146 -27.95 7.45 -3.18
C ALA A 146 -27.30 6.08 -3.48
N ILE A 147 -26.32 5.65 -2.68
CA ILE A 147 -25.59 4.40 -2.85
C ILE A 147 -26.17 3.36 -1.89
N ASP A 148 -26.66 2.25 -2.42
CA ASP A 148 -27.14 1.11 -1.63
C ASP A 148 -26.03 0.05 -1.53
N LEU A 149 -25.40 -0.08 -0.36
CA LEU A 149 -24.36 -1.07 -0.10
C LEU A 149 -24.93 -2.42 0.36
N THR A 150 -26.23 -2.54 0.63
CA THR A 150 -26.84 -3.81 1.09
C THR A 150 -26.75 -4.91 0.04
N GLN A 151 -26.61 -4.54 -1.23
CA GLN A 151 -26.52 -5.44 -2.38
C GLN A 151 -25.08 -5.69 -2.82
N CYS A 152 -24.09 -5.18 -2.08
CA CYS A 152 -22.68 -5.33 -2.38
C CYS A 152 -22.06 -6.43 -1.51
N ASP A 153 -21.16 -7.19 -2.13
CA ASP A 153 -20.25 -8.09 -1.42
C ASP A 153 -19.29 -7.28 -0.53
N GLU A 154 -18.92 -7.82 0.64
CA GLU A 154 -18.00 -7.18 1.59
C GLU A 154 -16.63 -6.94 0.96
N ASP A 155 -16.14 -7.89 0.17
CA ASP A 155 -14.87 -7.77 -0.55
C ASP A 155 -14.91 -6.58 -1.51
N ILE A 156 -16.05 -6.35 -2.17
CA ILE A 156 -16.19 -5.25 -3.13
C ILE A 156 -16.12 -3.90 -2.40
N ILE A 157 -16.79 -3.77 -1.25
CA ILE A 157 -16.78 -2.54 -0.44
C ILE A 157 -15.39 -2.27 0.14
N GLY A 158 -14.75 -3.27 0.75
CA GLY A 158 -13.41 -3.16 1.29
C GLY A 158 -12.39 -2.77 0.21
N ASN A 159 -12.47 -3.41 -0.96
CA ASN A 159 -11.65 -3.08 -2.11
C ASN A 159 -11.88 -1.66 -2.64
N SER A 160 -13.13 -1.17 -2.58
CA SER A 160 -13.46 0.21 -2.92
C SER A 160 -12.91 1.21 -1.90
N TYR A 161 -12.91 0.86 -0.62
CA TYR A 161 -12.29 1.66 0.44
C TYR A 161 -10.77 1.80 0.21
N MET A 162 -10.08 0.69 -0.09
CA MET A 162 -8.65 0.73 -0.46
C MET A 162 -8.40 1.56 -1.73
N TYR A 163 -9.29 1.48 -2.72
CA TYR A 163 -9.20 2.29 -3.93
C TYR A 163 -9.32 3.80 -3.63
N LEU A 164 -10.27 4.20 -2.78
CA LEU A 164 -10.42 5.61 -2.38
C LEU A 164 -9.18 6.11 -1.65
N ILE A 165 -8.60 5.31 -0.75
CA ILE A 165 -7.34 5.64 -0.07
C ILE A 165 -6.23 5.90 -1.09
N GLU A 166 -6.06 5.01 -2.07
CA GLU A 166 -5.05 5.16 -3.14
C GLU A 166 -5.30 6.42 -3.98
N LYS A 167 -6.56 6.71 -4.32
CA LYS A 167 -6.93 7.89 -5.10
C LYS A 167 -6.68 9.20 -4.33
N PHE A 168 -7.08 9.27 -3.07
CA PHE A 168 -6.81 10.45 -2.25
C PHE A 168 -5.32 10.64 -2.00
N GLY A 169 -4.55 9.56 -1.85
CA GLY A 169 -3.09 9.61 -1.80
C GLY A 169 -2.49 10.25 -3.05
N ALA A 170 -3.01 9.90 -4.23
CA ALA A 170 -2.60 10.48 -5.51
C ALA A 170 -2.87 11.98 -5.59
N ASP A 171 -4.08 12.38 -5.19
CA ASP A 171 -4.55 13.75 -5.30
C ASP A 171 -3.93 14.69 -4.26
N ALA A 172 -3.58 14.19 -3.07
CA ALA A 172 -2.91 14.98 -2.04
C ALA A 172 -1.44 15.31 -2.38
N GLY A 173 -0.86 14.59 -3.36
CA GLY A 173 0.49 14.82 -3.86
C GLY A 173 1.59 14.63 -2.81
N LYS A 174 2.80 15.10 -3.13
CA LYS A 174 4.02 14.89 -2.31
C LYS A 174 3.97 15.48 -0.89
N LYS A 175 2.99 16.33 -0.58
CA LYS A 175 2.89 17.04 0.71
C LYS A 175 2.24 16.22 1.82
N ALA A 176 1.55 15.13 1.49
CA ALA A 176 0.78 14.36 2.48
C ALA A 176 1.65 13.57 3.48
N GLY A 177 2.97 13.44 3.27
CA GLY A 177 3.89 12.73 4.18
C GLY A 177 3.67 11.21 4.30
N GLU A 178 2.49 10.73 3.95
CA GLU A 178 2.05 9.35 3.97
C GLU A 178 2.37 8.67 2.63
N PHE A 179 3.22 7.63 2.68
CA PHE A 179 3.58 6.84 1.50
C PHE A 179 2.57 5.71 1.34
N PHE A 180 1.56 5.89 0.48
CA PHE A 180 0.68 4.79 0.10
C PHE A 180 1.41 3.83 -0.84
N THR A 181 1.39 2.55 -0.51
CA THR A 181 1.90 1.50 -1.40
C THR A 181 0.86 1.26 -2.51
N PRO A 182 1.20 1.47 -3.79
CA PRO A 182 0.29 1.17 -4.89
C PRO A 182 -0.18 -0.28 -4.80
N ARG A 183 -1.48 -0.53 -4.98
CA ARG A 183 -2.09 -1.85 -4.73
C ARG A 183 -1.42 -2.99 -5.51
N LYS A 184 -0.99 -2.71 -6.75
CA LYS A 184 -0.29 -3.70 -7.59
C LYS A 184 1.09 -4.07 -7.04
N VAL A 185 1.81 -3.11 -6.46
CA VAL A 185 3.11 -3.34 -5.82
C VAL A 185 2.93 -4.07 -4.50
N ALA A 186 1.96 -3.66 -3.68
CA ALA A 186 1.64 -4.34 -2.42
C ALA A 186 1.31 -5.82 -2.64
N ARG A 187 0.52 -6.14 -3.67
CA ARG A 187 0.21 -7.53 -4.04
C ARG A 187 1.45 -8.34 -4.46
N LEU A 188 2.40 -7.72 -5.17
CA LEU A 188 3.66 -8.38 -5.50
C LEU A 188 4.48 -8.68 -4.23
N VAL A 189 4.60 -7.72 -3.31
CA VAL A 189 5.32 -7.90 -2.03
C VAL A 189 4.68 -9.01 -1.19
N ALA A 190 3.34 -9.00 -1.05
CA ALA A 190 2.58 -10.03 -0.35
C ALA A 190 2.86 -11.44 -0.91
N ARG A 191 2.86 -11.59 -2.24
CA ARG A 191 3.21 -12.86 -2.91
C ARG A 191 4.64 -13.28 -2.65
N LEU A 192 5.60 -12.36 -2.79
CA LEU A 192 7.02 -12.63 -2.56
C LEU A 192 7.33 -13.01 -1.10
N ALA A 193 6.53 -12.53 -0.16
CA ALA A 193 6.62 -12.94 1.24
C ALA A 193 6.25 -14.42 1.46
N GLN A 194 5.49 -15.05 0.54
CA GLN A 194 5.06 -16.45 0.59
C GLN A 194 4.51 -16.88 1.97
N PRO A 195 3.50 -16.17 2.50
CA PRO A 195 2.90 -16.50 3.79
C PRO A 195 2.22 -17.88 3.74
N LYS A 196 2.20 -18.57 4.88
CA LYS A 196 1.61 -19.91 5.03
C LYS A 196 0.53 -19.92 6.10
N GLU A 197 -0.34 -20.91 6.02
CA GLU A 197 -1.33 -21.16 7.07
C GLU A 197 -0.69 -21.22 8.47
N GLY A 198 -1.34 -20.59 9.45
CA GLY A 198 -0.88 -20.43 10.82
C GLY A 198 0.11 -19.28 11.03
N ALA A 199 0.46 -18.51 10.00
CA ALA A 199 1.43 -17.43 10.11
C ALA A 199 0.94 -16.28 11.00
N ARG A 200 1.84 -15.78 11.86
CA ARG A 200 1.76 -14.44 12.45
C ARG A 200 2.43 -13.47 11.46
N ILE A 201 1.65 -12.53 10.92
CA ILE A 201 2.09 -11.57 9.90
C ILE A 201 2.17 -10.18 10.52
N CYS A 202 3.29 -9.48 10.32
CA CYS A 202 3.52 -8.15 10.86
C CYS A 202 3.85 -7.12 9.79
N ASP A 203 3.29 -5.92 9.92
CA ASP A 203 3.76 -4.72 9.23
C ASP A 203 4.09 -3.60 10.24
N PRO A 204 5.38 -3.33 10.52
CA PRO A 204 5.80 -2.33 11.50
C PRO A 204 5.67 -0.88 11.02
N ALA A 205 5.21 -0.64 9.79
CA ALA A 205 4.89 0.68 9.26
C ALA A 205 3.62 0.57 8.40
N CYS A 206 2.54 0.08 9.01
CA CYS A 206 1.43 -0.51 8.28
C CYS A 206 0.62 0.50 7.44
N GLY A 207 0.77 1.81 7.67
CA GLY A 207 -0.03 2.82 7.00
C GLY A 207 -1.51 2.51 7.18
N SER A 208 -2.27 2.49 6.08
CA SER A 208 -3.69 2.13 6.06
C SER A 208 -3.96 0.61 6.16
N GLY A 209 -2.95 -0.22 6.41
CA GLY A 209 -3.08 -1.68 6.56
C GLY A 209 -3.25 -2.45 5.24
N GLY A 210 -3.19 -1.79 4.08
CA GLY A 210 -3.45 -2.45 2.78
C GLY A 210 -2.46 -3.56 2.44
N LEU A 211 -1.15 -3.37 2.70
CA LEU A 211 -0.14 -4.40 2.47
C LEU A 211 -0.33 -5.60 3.42
N LEU A 212 -0.67 -5.31 4.68
CA LEU A 212 -0.93 -6.32 5.71
C LEU A 212 -2.14 -7.19 5.34
N LEU A 213 -3.24 -6.57 4.89
CA LEU A 213 -4.44 -7.26 4.38
C LEU A 213 -4.10 -8.17 3.18
N MET A 214 -3.43 -7.61 2.17
CA MET A 214 -3.06 -8.39 0.97
C MET A 214 -2.15 -9.57 1.29
N THR A 215 -1.35 -9.50 2.35
CA THR A 215 -0.53 -10.62 2.80
C THR A 215 -1.36 -11.72 3.45
N GLY A 216 -2.41 -11.38 4.20
CA GLY A 216 -3.40 -12.34 4.68
C GLY A 216 -4.20 -12.98 3.53
N GLU A 217 -4.62 -12.18 2.54
CA GLU A 217 -5.34 -12.65 1.34
C GLU A 217 -4.58 -13.76 0.59
N GLU A 218 -3.24 -13.76 0.59
CA GLU A 218 -2.46 -14.83 -0.05
C GLU A 218 -2.71 -16.20 0.61
N ILE A 219 -2.96 -16.25 1.93
CA ILE A 219 -3.35 -17.49 2.63
C ILE A 219 -4.81 -17.84 2.30
N GLU A 220 -5.70 -16.84 2.25
CA GLU A 220 -7.12 -17.05 1.94
C GLU A 220 -7.34 -17.63 0.53
N LYS A 221 -6.50 -17.28 -0.45
CA LYS A 221 -6.51 -17.89 -1.80
C LYS A 221 -6.30 -19.40 -1.78
N HIS A 222 -5.66 -19.94 -0.75
CA HIS A 222 -5.49 -21.37 -0.54
C HIS A 222 -6.60 -21.99 0.32
N GLY A 223 -7.67 -21.25 0.61
CA GLY A 223 -8.86 -21.73 1.31
C GLY A 223 -8.74 -21.73 2.84
N SER A 224 -7.76 -21.03 3.42
CA SER A 224 -7.59 -20.94 4.88
C SER A 224 -7.68 -19.49 5.38
N LYS A 225 -8.37 -19.29 6.50
CA LYS A 225 -8.39 -18.03 7.27
C LYS A 225 -7.54 -18.10 8.55
N ASN A 226 -6.73 -19.15 8.68
CA ASN A 226 -5.89 -19.35 9.85
C ASN A 226 -4.59 -18.55 9.71
N TYR A 227 -4.61 -17.31 10.17
CA TYR A 227 -3.46 -16.42 10.30
C TYR A 227 -3.80 -15.30 11.30
N ALA A 228 -2.80 -14.53 11.71
CA ALA A 228 -3.00 -13.38 12.59
C ALA A 228 -2.24 -12.16 12.07
N LEU A 229 -2.91 -11.01 12.04
CA LEU A 229 -2.37 -9.75 11.53
C LEU A 229 -1.96 -8.84 12.67
N TYR A 230 -0.76 -8.26 12.56
CA TYR A 230 -0.19 -7.32 13.51
C TYR A 230 0.36 -6.11 12.76
N GLY A 231 0.15 -4.90 13.29
CA GLY A 231 0.68 -3.71 12.65
C GLY A 231 0.95 -2.58 13.64
N GLN A 232 1.82 -1.67 13.24
CA GLN A 232 2.05 -0.45 13.99
C GLN A 232 2.13 0.74 13.03
N GLU A 233 1.48 1.84 13.39
CA GLU A 233 1.45 3.08 12.62
C GLU A 233 1.74 4.27 13.54
N SER A 234 2.60 5.18 13.08
CA SER A 234 3.00 6.39 13.78
C SER A 234 1.94 7.49 13.80
N THR A 235 1.18 7.63 12.71
CA THR A 235 0.24 8.72 12.46
C THR A 235 -1.18 8.31 12.88
N GLY A 236 -1.76 9.03 13.84
CA GLY A 236 -3.04 8.67 14.45
C GLY A 236 -4.22 8.59 13.45
N SER A 237 -4.30 9.52 12.49
CA SER A 237 -5.34 9.49 11.44
C SER A 237 -5.22 8.26 10.55
N THR A 238 -4.01 7.94 10.09
CA THR A 238 -3.77 6.75 9.26
C THR A 238 -3.94 5.43 10.03
N TYR A 239 -3.60 5.40 11.32
CA TYR A 239 -3.93 4.28 12.20
C TYR A 239 -5.44 4.00 12.25
N GLN A 240 -6.28 5.04 12.30
CA GLN A 240 -7.74 4.88 12.29
C GLN A 240 -8.24 4.38 10.94
N LEU A 241 -7.68 4.87 9.83
CA LEU A 241 -7.96 4.33 8.49
C LEU A 241 -7.62 2.84 8.42
N ALA A 242 -6.49 2.41 9.00
CA ALA A 242 -6.12 1.01 9.06
C ALA A 242 -7.14 0.18 9.84
N ARG A 243 -7.64 0.68 10.98
CA ARG A 243 -8.65 -0.02 11.77
C ARG A 243 -10.00 -0.14 11.04
N MET A 244 -10.46 0.93 10.38
CA MET A 244 -11.63 0.87 9.51
C MET A 244 -11.42 -0.13 8.37
N ASN A 245 -10.23 -0.14 7.76
CA ASN A 245 -9.89 -1.03 6.67
C ASN A 245 -9.90 -2.51 7.11
N MET A 246 -9.34 -2.83 8.28
CA MET A 246 -9.41 -4.18 8.87
C MET A 246 -10.85 -4.61 9.12
N PHE A 247 -11.69 -3.71 9.64
CA PHE A 247 -13.11 -4.00 9.86
C PHE A 247 -13.86 -4.23 8.54
N LEU A 248 -13.57 -3.47 7.48
CA LEU A 248 -14.23 -3.68 6.19
C LEU A 248 -13.84 -5.00 5.50
N HIS A 249 -12.76 -5.65 5.92
CA HIS A 249 -12.26 -6.92 5.37
C HIS A 249 -12.35 -8.08 6.37
N ASP A 250 -13.26 -8.00 7.34
CA ASP A 250 -13.50 -9.05 8.33
C ASP A 250 -12.29 -9.44 9.22
N GLN A 251 -11.29 -8.56 9.32
CA GLN A 251 -10.10 -8.79 10.13
C GLN A 251 -10.25 -8.22 11.55
N ASP A 252 -11.35 -8.55 12.24
CA ASP A 252 -11.67 -8.05 13.59
C ASP A 252 -10.59 -8.37 14.63
N ALA A 253 -9.86 -9.47 14.44
CA ALA A 253 -8.82 -9.94 15.35
C ALA A 253 -7.43 -9.30 15.11
N ALA A 254 -7.30 -8.44 14.10
CA ALA A 254 -6.04 -7.76 13.81
C ALA A 254 -5.62 -6.87 14.99
N ARG A 255 -4.37 -7.01 15.43
CA ARG A 255 -3.79 -6.16 16.49
C ARG A 255 -3.00 -5.03 15.85
N LEU A 256 -3.59 -3.84 15.81
CA LEU A 256 -2.92 -2.63 15.36
C LEU A 256 -2.57 -1.76 16.57
N GLU A 257 -1.37 -1.18 16.58
CA GLU A 257 -0.90 -0.28 17.62
C GLU A 257 -0.59 1.11 17.03
N TRP A 258 -0.87 2.17 17.81
CA TRP A 258 -0.52 3.54 17.46
C TRP A 258 0.76 3.98 18.18
N GLY A 259 1.82 4.27 17.42
CA GLY A 259 3.07 4.81 17.93
C GLY A 259 4.23 4.67 16.95
N ASP A 260 5.33 5.38 17.21
CA ASP A 260 6.57 5.25 16.42
C ASP A 260 7.25 3.89 16.69
N THR A 261 7.34 3.03 15.68
CA THR A 261 7.96 1.70 15.78
C THR A 261 9.43 1.72 16.21
N LEU A 262 10.21 2.69 15.75
CA LEU A 262 11.63 2.74 16.03
C LEU A 262 11.90 3.24 17.46
N ASN A 263 11.17 4.27 17.89
CA ASN A 263 11.37 4.91 19.20
C ASN A 263 10.50 4.29 20.31
N ASN A 264 9.33 3.75 19.98
CA ASN A 264 8.36 3.19 20.92
C ASN A 264 7.64 1.96 20.33
N PRO A 265 8.32 0.81 20.17
CA PRO A 265 7.70 -0.41 19.65
C PRO A 265 6.65 -0.95 20.63
N HIS A 266 5.42 -1.12 20.16
CA HIS A 266 4.27 -1.58 20.96
C HIS A 266 3.95 -3.06 20.76
N LEU A 267 4.41 -3.66 19.65
CA LEU A 267 4.29 -5.09 19.38
C LEU A 267 5.32 -5.89 20.20
N VAL A 268 5.08 -5.91 21.51
CA VAL A 268 5.91 -6.57 22.53
C VAL A 268 5.09 -7.60 23.33
N GLU A 269 5.78 -8.65 23.77
CA GLU A 269 5.25 -9.75 24.59
C GLU A 269 6.35 -10.11 25.62
N ASP A 270 5.99 -10.17 26.90
CA ASP A 270 6.91 -10.43 28.02
C ASP A 270 8.17 -9.54 28.03
N GLY A 271 8.01 -8.25 27.71
CA GLY A 271 9.10 -7.27 27.67
C GLY A 271 10.08 -7.46 26.50
N ARG A 272 9.73 -8.28 25.50
CA ARG A 272 10.54 -8.51 24.30
C ARG A 272 9.73 -8.20 23.05
N LEU A 273 10.40 -7.92 21.94
CA LEU A 273 9.73 -7.81 20.63
C LEU A 273 9.02 -9.13 20.31
N MET A 274 7.76 -9.04 19.88
CA MET A 274 7.02 -10.16 19.33
C MET A 274 7.75 -10.74 18.11
N LYS A 275 7.58 -12.04 17.89
CA LYS A 275 8.20 -12.77 16.78
C LYS A 275 7.17 -13.24 15.76
N PHE A 276 7.43 -12.95 14.50
CA PHE A 276 6.51 -13.16 13.39
C PHE A 276 7.09 -14.13 12.36
N ASP A 277 6.20 -14.90 11.72
CA ASP A 277 6.56 -15.79 10.62
C ASP A 277 6.85 -14.97 9.37
N ILE A 278 6.07 -13.90 9.16
CA ILE A 278 6.15 -13.03 7.99
C ILE A 278 6.18 -11.58 8.46
N VAL A 279 7.14 -10.81 7.93
CA VAL A 279 7.22 -9.36 8.15
C VAL A 279 7.24 -8.68 6.78
N VAL A 280 6.25 -7.84 6.50
CA VAL A 280 6.15 -7.06 5.26
C VAL A 280 6.16 -5.58 5.60
N ALA A 281 6.74 -4.73 4.75
CA ALA A 281 6.61 -3.28 4.95
C ALA A 281 6.93 -2.48 3.70
N ASN A 282 6.33 -1.28 3.65
CA ASN A 282 6.81 -0.15 2.86
C ASN A 282 7.14 1.01 3.82
N PRO A 283 8.29 0.97 4.52
CA PRO A 283 8.64 1.99 5.49
C PRO A 283 8.87 3.36 4.83
N PRO A 284 8.75 4.47 5.58
CA PRO A 284 9.07 5.80 5.05
C PRO A 284 10.52 5.88 4.57
N PHE A 285 10.71 6.31 3.31
CA PHE A 285 12.02 6.34 2.68
C PHE A 285 12.93 7.42 3.28
N SER A 286 14.13 6.99 3.69
CA SER A 286 15.17 7.83 4.26
C SER A 286 14.65 8.75 5.37
N LEU A 287 13.86 8.17 6.30
CA LEU A 287 13.33 8.85 7.48
C LEU A 287 14.48 9.56 8.22
N LYS A 288 14.35 10.88 8.34
CA LYS A 288 15.32 11.73 9.05
C LYS A 288 14.99 11.74 10.52
N LYS A 289 16.01 11.84 11.38
CA LYS A 289 15.85 11.84 12.84
C LYS A 289 15.02 10.63 13.30
N TRP A 290 15.28 9.48 12.70
CA TRP A 290 14.54 8.25 12.98
C TRP A 290 14.76 7.73 14.41
N CYS A 291 15.80 8.21 15.11
CA CYS A 291 16.06 7.91 16.50
C CYS A 291 16.42 9.19 17.27
N ASP A 292 15.86 9.32 18.47
CA ASP A 292 16.04 10.51 19.30
C ASP A 292 17.38 10.57 20.05
N GLU A 293 18.02 9.43 20.39
CA GLU A 293 19.42 9.33 20.90
C GLU A 293 19.79 7.93 21.43
N ASN A 294 18.83 7.01 21.59
CA ASN A 294 19.01 5.73 22.29
C ASN A 294 19.38 4.52 21.40
N ALA A 295 19.81 4.72 20.15
CA ALA A 295 20.11 3.60 19.25
C ALA A 295 21.25 2.70 19.77
N GLU A 296 22.24 3.28 20.46
CA GLU A 296 23.35 2.52 21.07
C GLU A 296 22.91 1.67 22.28
N SER A 297 21.91 2.16 23.02
CA SER A 297 21.37 1.53 24.22
C SER A 297 20.02 0.84 23.98
N ASP A 298 19.70 0.53 22.72
CA ASP A 298 18.41 -0.04 22.34
C ASP A 298 18.10 -1.30 23.17
N PRO A 299 17.04 -1.29 24.01
CA PRO A 299 16.76 -2.39 24.94
C PRO A 299 16.45 -3.70 24.22
N TYR A 300 16.01 -3.61 22.95
CA TYR A 300 15.70 -4.76 22.10
C TYR A 300 16.87 -5.25 21.26
N LYS A 301 18.04 -4.58 21.34
CA LYS A 301 19.27 -4.94 20.61
C LYS A 301 19.06 -5.06 19.09
N ARG A 302 18.23 -4.19 18.51
CA ARG A 302 17.93 -4.19 17.07
C ARG A 302 19.13 -3.82 16.20
N PHE A 303 20.03 -3.00 16.74
CA PHE A 303 21.12 -2.38 15.97
C PHE A 303 22.49 -3.04 16.19
N LEU A 304 22.54 -4.32 16.58
CA LEU A 304 23.80 -5.06 16.81
C LEU A 304 24.70 -5.13 15.56
N ARG A 305 24.11 -5.11 14.36
CA ARG A 305 24.82 -5.13 13.07
C ARG A 305 25.39 -3.76 12.67
N GLY A 306 25.12 -2.73 13.48
CA GLY A 306 25.49 -1.35 13.23
C GLY A 306 24.29 -0.41 13.31
N ILE A 307 24.57 0.86 13.62
CA ILE A 307 23.57 1.91 13.75
C ILE A 307 23.53 2.70 12.43
N PRO A 308 22.36 2.80 11.77
CA PRO A 308 22.20 3.60 10.56
C PRO A 308 22.48 5.10 10.79
N PRO A 309 22.87 5.87 9.76
CA PRO A 309 22.99 7.32 9.86
C PRO A 309 21.67 7.97 10.33
N LYS A 310 21.74 9.03 11.16
CA LYS A 310 20.56 9.69 11.74
C LYS A 310 19.59 10.27 10.68
N ASP A 311 20.06 10.52 9.46
CA ASP A 311 19.27 11.02 8.34
C ASP A 311 18.86 9.93 7.32
N LYS A 312 19.07 8.65 7.67
CA LYS A 312 18.76 7.45 6.88
C LYS A 312 18.17 6.34 7.75
N GLY A 313 16.87 6.43 8.03
CA GLY A 313 16.14 5.40 8.79
C GLY A 313 15.87 4.08 8.05
N ASP A 314 16.29 3.94 6.79
CA ASP A 314 15.96 2.77 5.95
C ASP A 314 16.43 1.45 6.60
N TYR A 315 17.73 1.35 6.95
CA TYR A 315 18.25 0.17 7.65
C TYR A 315 17.74 0.04 9.08
N ALA A 316 17.21 1.10 9.70
CA ALA A 316 16.65 1.00 11.05
C ALA A 316 15.37 0.15 11.02
N PHE A 317 14.52 0.37 10.03
CA PHE A 317 13.36 -0.49 9.77
C PHE A 317 13.78 -1.89 9.35
N VAL A 318 14.72 -2.06 8.41
CA VAL A 318 15.18 -3.40 7.98
C VAL A 318 15.69 -4.21 9.19
N LEU A 319 16.50 -3.61 10.06
CA LEU A 319 17.01 -4.28 11.25
C LEU A 319 15.91 -4.59 12.27
N HIS A 320 14.95 -3.68 12.49
CA HIS A 320 13.78 -3.96 13.30
C HIS A 320 12.96 -5.13 12.74
N MET A 321 12.78 -5.21 11.41
CA MET A 321 12.07 -6.32 10.75
C MET A 321 12.81 -7.65 10.90
N VAL A 322 14.14 -7.66 10.75
CA VAL A 322 14.96 -8.86 10.98
C VAL A 322 14.84 -9.34 12.43
N GLU A 323 14.87 -8.42 13.39
CA GLU A 323 14.73 -8.76 14.81
C GLU A 323 13.30 -9.09 15.22
N THR A 324 12.28 -8.73 14.46
CA THR A 324 10.89 -9.17 14.72
C THR A 324 10.53 -10.43 13.93
N ALA A 325 11.28 -10.80 12.90
CA ALA A 325 11.14 -12.09 12.23
C ALA A 325 11.66 -13.24 13.13
N LYS A 326 10.93 -14.36 13.15
CA LYS A 326 11.31 -15.57 13.88
C LYS A 326 12.69 -16.07 13.43
N PRO A 327 13.64 -16.31 14.35
CA PRO A 327 14.90 -16.97 14.01
C PRO A 327 14.66 -18.30 13.29
N LYS A 328 15.50 -18.60 12.31
CA LYS A 328 15.57 -19.87 11.56
C LYS A 328 14.35 -20.21 10.69
N SER A 329 13.32 -19.37 10.66
CA SER A 329 12.10 -19.65 9.88
C SER A 329 11.38 -18.42 9.33
N GLY A 330 11.56 -17.25 9.94
CA GLY A 330 10.86 -16.03 9.58
C GLY A 330 11.33 -15.46 8.25
N ARG A 331 10.42 -14.80 7.54
CA ARG A 331 10.71 -14.15 6.25
C ARG A 331 10.32 -12.68 6.29
N VAL A 332 11.14 -11.86 5.64
CA VAL A 332 10.96 -10.41 5.53
C VAL A 332 10.88 -10.04 4.05
N ALA A 333 9.86 -9.28 3.66
CA ALA A 333 9.77 -8.66 2.34
C ALA A 333 9.55 -7.15 2.51
N VAL A 334 10.55 -6.35 2.14
CA VAL A 334 10.57 -4.91 2.42
C VAL A 334 10.87 -4.10 1.18
N ILE A 335 10.08 -3.06 0.93
CA ILE A 335 10.35 -2.07 -0.10
C ILE A 335 11.36 -1.06 0.43
N VAL A 336 12.43 -0.81 -0.32
CA VAL A 336 13.50 0.12 0.05
C VAL A 336 13.91 1.00 -1.12
N PRO A 337 14.43 2.22 -0.89
CA PRO A 337 15.09 2.97 -1.94
C PRO A 337 16.41 2.29 -2.34
N HIS A 338 16.82 2.41 -3.60
CA HIS A 338 18.06 1.79 -4.10
C HIS A 338 19.31 2.14 -3.29
N GLY A 339 19.35 3.28 -2.60
CA GLY A 339 20.49 3.65 -1.76
C GLY A 339 20.83 2.61 -0.69
N VAL A 340 19.85 1.85 -0.18
CA VAL A 340 20.10 0.73 0.77
C VAL A 340 21.04 -0.31 0.18
N LEU A 341 21.03 -0.49 -1.15
CA LEU A 341 21.81 -1.49 -1.86
C LEU A 341 23.30 -1.13 -1.96
N PHE A 342 23.65 0.16 -2.00
CA PHE A 342 25.02 0.58 -2.36
C PHE A 342 25.63 1.67 -1.50
N ARG A 343 24.88 2.36 -0.62
CA ARG A 343 25.46 3.37 0.28
C ARG A 343 26.54 2.73 1.16
N GLY A 344 27.66 3.43 1.31
CA GLY A 344 28.83 2.98 2.08
C GLY A 344 28.72 3.28 3.58
N GLY A 345 29.86 3.38 4.26
CA GLY A 345 29.92 3.78 5.67
C GLY A 345 29.19 2.80 6.60
N ALA A 346 28.36 3.32 7.51
CA ALA A 346 27.60 2.51 8.45
C ALA A 346 26.63 1.53 7.76
N GLU A 347 25.95 1.97 6.70
CA GLU A 347 25.03 1.12 5.95
C GLU A 347 25.75 0.00 5.19
N GLY A 348 26.96 0.27 4.69
CA GLY A 348 27.82 -0.77 4.12
C GLY A 348 28.19 -1.87 5.12
N LYS A 349 28.51 -1.50 6.37
CA LYS A 349 28.80 -2.46 7.45
C LYS A 349 27.58 -3.30 7.82
N ILE A 350 26.40 -2.67 7.94
CA ILE A 350 25.14 -3.37 8.22
C ILE A 350 24.84 -4.37 7.10
N ARG A 351 24.92 -3.93 5.85
CA ARG A 351 24.67 -4.77 4.67
C ARG A 351 25.62 -5.97 4.62
N LYS A 352 26.92 -5.73 4.85
CA LYS A 352 27.93 -6.78 4.96
C LYS A 352 27.55 -7.82 6.03
N ALA A 353 27.17 -7.39 7.23
CA ALA A 353 26.77 -8.31 8.30
C ALA A 353 25.54 -9.17 7.91
N LEU A 354 24.51 -8.56 7.30
CA LEU A 354 23.33 -9.30 6.83
C LEU A 354 23.68 -10.34 5.75
N LEU A 355 24.65 -10.05 4.89
CA LEU A 355 25.14 -10.97 3.84
C LEU A 355 25.98 -12.10 4.43
N GLU A 356 26.89 -11.81 5.36
CA GLU A 356 27.72 -12.80 6.05
C GLU A 356 26.89 -13.76 6.91
N GLU A 357 25.79 -13.27 7.49
CA GLU A 357 24.78 -14.09 8.18
C GLU A 357 23.85 -14.87 7.22
N ASN A 358 24.05 -14.73 5.91
CA ASN A 358 23.27 -15.37 4.84
C ASN A 358 21.76 -15.02 4.87
N LEU A 359 21.39 -13.84 5.34
CA LEU A 359 19.99 -13.46 5.52
C LEU A 359 19.32 -12.96 4.24
N ILE A 360 20.06 -12.35 3.32
CA ILE A 360 19.49 -11.77 2.08
C ILE A 360 19.27 -12.89 1.05
N ASP A 361 18.02 -13.09 0.62
CA ASP A 361 17.64 -14.13 -0.34
C ASP A 361 17.54 -13.63 -1.79
N ALA A 362 17.02 -12.41 -1.96
CA ALA A 362 16.86 -11.78 -3.27
C ALA A 362 16.84 -10.25 -3.19
N VAL A 363 17.25 -9.62 -4.29
CA VAL A 363 17.20 -8.17 -4.55
C VAL A 363 16.45 -7.95 -5.86
N ILE A 364 15.30 -7.29 -5.80
CA ILE A 364 14.40 -7.11 -6.95
C ILE A 364 14.23 -5.62 -7.23
N GLY A 365 14.82 -5.12 -8.31
CA GLY A 365 14.70 -3.72 -8.72
C GLY A 365 13.39 -3.49 -9.47
N LEU A 366 12.57 -2.56 -9.00
CA LEU A 366 11.30 -2.24 -9.63
C LEU A 366 11.41 -1.03 -10.56
N PRO A 367 10.44 -0.86 -11.48
CA PRO A 367 10.34 0.33 -12.32
C PRO A 367 10.29 1.64 -11.52
N ALA A 368 10.91 2.68 -12.07
CA ALA A 368 10.75 4.05 -11.58
C ALA A 368 9.30 4.53 -11.81
N GLY A 369 8.87 5.51 -11.01
CA GLY A 369 7.58 6.17 -11.22
C GLY A 369 6.35 5.31 -10.89
N LEU A 370 6.52 4.20 -10.16
CA LEU A 370 5.40 3.44 -9.59
C LEU A 370 4.77 4.12 -8.38
N PHE A 371 5.56 4.86 -7.61
CA PHE A 371 5.11 5.55 -6.39
C PHE A 371 4.84 7.02 -6.70
N GLN A 372 3.67 7.51 -6.28
CA GLN A 372 3.23 8.89 -6.54
C GLN A 372 4.08 9.92 -5.79
N THR A 373 4.51 9.57 -4.58
CA THR A 373 5.29 10.44 -3.71
C THR A 373 6.78 10.44 -4.06
N ALA A 374 7.27 9.44 -4.80
CA ALA A 374 8.69 9.27 -5.09
C ALA A 374 8.92 8.75 -6.52
N ALA A 375 9.57 9.57 -7.35
CA ALA A 375 9.97 9.20 -8.71
C ALA A 375 11.24 8.33 -8.76
N ILE A 376 11.86 8.07 -7.60
CA ILE A 376 13.09 7.27 -7.52
C ILE A 376 12.78 5.80 -7.80
N PRO A 377 13.71 5.05 -8.44
CA PRO A 377 13.66 3.60 -8.45
C PRO A 377 13.70 3.04 -7.02
N VAL A 378 12.90 2.01 -6.79
CA VAL A 378 12.83 1.29 -5.52
C VAL A 378 13.15 -0.18 -5.76
N ALA A 379 13.57 -0.87 -4.71
CA ALA A 379 13.82 -2.30 -4.74
C ALA A 379 13.00 -3.00 -3.67
N ILE A 380 12.70 -4.29 -3.88
CA ILE A 380 12.22 -5.19 -2.85
C ILE A 380 13.42 -6.01 -2.38
N LEU A 381 13.69 -5.98 -1.07
CA LEU A 381 14.62 -6.91 -0.42
C LEU A 381 13.83 -8.05 0.19
N ILE A 382 14.22 -9.28 -0.13
CA ILE A 382 13.73 -10.48 0.54
C ILE A 382 14.82 -10.96 1.49
N LEU A 383 14.51 -11.04 2.77
CA LEU A 383 15.35 -11.67 3.78
C LEU A 383 14.68 -12.93 4.29
N ASP A 384 15.44 -14.01 4.44
CA ASP A 384 14.92 -15.31 4.86
C ASP A 384 15.78 -15.85 6.00
N ARG A 385 15.24 -15.80 7.21
CA ARG A 385 15.95 -16.28 8.41
C ARG A 385 16.16 -17.78 8.41
N SER A 386 15.47 -18.55 7.57
CA SER A 386 15.76 -19.97 7.41
C SER A 386 17.09 -20.26 6.72
N ARG A 387 17.72 -19.24 6.11
CA ARG A 387 19.05 -19.31 5.51
C ARG A 387 20.18 -19.06 6.53
N GLU A 388 19.87 -18.56 7.72
CA GLU A 388 20.86 -18.34 8.78
C GLU A 388 21.39 -19.67 9.35
N ASP A 389 22.45 -19.62 10.14
CA ASP A 389 23.09 -20.82 10.72
C ASP A 389 22.10 -21.69 11.53
N GLY A 390 22.04 -22.99 11.18
CA GLY A 390 21.10 -23.95 11.75
C GLY A 390 19.65 -23.80 11.29
N GLY A 391 19.39 -22.97 10.27
CA GLY A 391 18.11 -22.91 9.56
C GLY A 391 18.00 -23.96 8.45
N VAL A 392 16.79 -24.30 8.04
CA VAL A 392 16.53 -25.37 7.05
C VAL A 392 17.11 -25.10 5.66
N ASN A 393 17.37 -23.83 5.33
CA ASN A 393 17.93 -23.37 4.06
C ASN A 393 19.36 -22.85 4.20
N GLU A 394 20.09 -23.18 5.26
CA GLU A 394 21.44 -22.66 5.54
C GLU A 394 22.44 -22.85 4.38
N LYS A 395 22.25 -23.91 3.58
CA LYS A 395 23.10 -24.28 2.43
C LYS A 395 22.85 -23.42 1.20
N LYS A 396 21.72 -22.72 1.14
CA LYS A 396 21.37 -21.81 0.05
C LYS A 396 22.08 -20.49 0.29
N LYS A 397 23.21 -20.29 -0.40
CA LYS A 397 24.09 -19.12 -0.25
C LYS A 397 23.93 -18.11 -1.37
N ASP A 398 23.45 -18.53 -2.53
CA ASP A 398 23.22 -17.64 -3.68
C ASP A 398 22.18 -16.56 -3.37
N ILE A 399 22.36 -15.39 -3.98
CA ILE A 399 21.41 -14.28 -3.93
C ILE A 399 20.84 -14.10 -5.33
N LEU A 400 19.51 -14.07 -5.45
CA LEU A 400 18.85 -13.83 -6.72
C LEU A 400 18.71 -12.32 -6.95
N PHE A 401 19.30 -11.84 -8.03
CA PHE A 401 19.06 -10.47 -8.52
C PHE A 401 18.02 -10.52 -9.62
N ILE A 402 17.01 -9.66 -9.54
CA ILE A 402 16.03 -9.43 -10.60
C ILE A 402 16.05 -7.95 -10.95
N GLU A 403 16.40 -7.64 -12.19
CA GLU A 403 16.24 -6.32 -12.79
C GLU A 403 14.88 -6.29 -13.50
N ALA A 404 13.90 -5.65 -12.87
CA ALA A 404 12.56 -5.48 -13.43
C ALA A 404 12.22 -4.01 -13.69
N SER A 405 13.20 -3.11 -13.86
CA SER A 405 12.98 -1.68 -14.11
C SER A 405 12.18 -1.38 -15.37
N LYS A 406 12.21 -2.31 -16.35
CA LYS A 406 11.43 -2.25 -17.60
C LYS A 406 10.05 -2.90 -17.51
N GLU A 407 9.69 -3.49 -16.37
CA GLU A 407 8.44 -4.24 -16.17
C GLU A 407 7.28 -3.34 -15.73
N PHE A 408 6.84 -2.44 -16.61
CA PHE A 408 5.74 -1.53 -16.33
C PHE A 408 4.89 -1.22 -17.56
N ILE A 409 3.66 -0.78 -17.29
CA ILE A 409 2.80 -0.13 -18.28
C ILE A 409 3.00 1.38 -18.12
N SER A 410 3.47 2.03 -19.19
CA SER A 410 3.68 3.48 -19.21
C SER A 410 2.35 4.22 -19.07
N GLY A 411 2.31 5.19 -18.15
CA GLY A 411 1.15 6.05 -17.94
C GLY A 411 1.56 7.53 -17.96
N LYS A 412 0.61 8.42 -18.26
CA LYS A 412 0.87 9.87 -18.38
C LYS A 412 1.37 10.50 -17.08
N ALA A 413 0.84 10.08 -15.93
CA ALA A 413 1.17 10.66 -14.62
C ALA A 413 2.07 9.75 -13.77
N GLN A 414 1.93 8.43 -13.92
CA GLN A 414 2.68 7.42 -13.19
C GLN A 414 2.75 6.13 -14.03
N ASN A 415 3.78 5.34 -13.80
CA ASN A 415 3.85 3.99 -14.32
C ASN A 415 2.97 3.06 -13.47
N THR A 416 2.47 1.98 -14.07
CA THR A 416 1.70 0.96 -13.35
C THR A 416 2.36 -0.39 -13.50
N LEU A 417 2.42 -1.15 -12.42
CA LEU A 417 2.86 -2.54 -12.48
C LEU A 417 1.70 -3.41 -13.03
N GLY A 418 1.82 -3.83 -14.29
CA GLY A 418 0.86 -4.70 -14.94
C GLY A 418 0.79 -6.08 -14.28
N LYS A 419 -0.31 -6.81 -14.50
CA LYS A 419 -0.47 -8.18 -13.98
C LYS A 419 0.63 -9.10 -14.53
N GLU A 420 0.84 -9.08 -15.85
CA GLU A 420 1.85 -9.90 -16.54
C GLU A 420 3.27 -9.58 -16.06
N ASN A 421 3.57 -8.29 -15.85
CA ASN A 421 4.85 -7.84 -15.28
C ASN A 421 5.07 -8.40 -13.87
N ALA A 422 4.07 -8.26 -12.99
CA ALA A 422 4.14 -8.80 -11.63
C ALA A 422 4.26 -10.33 -11.61
N ASP A 423 3.53 -11.02 -12.49
CA ASP A 423 3.58 -12.48 -12.62
C ASP A 423 4.97 -12.93 -13.10
N LYS A 424 5.56 -12.26 -14.10
CA LYS A 424 6.93 -12.53 -14.55
C LYS A 424 7.96 -12.39 -13.42
N ILE A 425 7.88 -11.31 -12.63
CA ILE A 425 8.77 -11.09 -11.49
C ILE A 425 8.60 -12.20 -10.44
N TYR A 426 7.36 -12.49 -10.06
CA TYR A 426 7.06 -13.51 -9.06
C TYR A 426 7.51 -14.91 -9.51
N GLU A 427 7.18 -15.32 -10.73
CA GLU A 427 7.57 -16.63 -11.25
C GLU A 427 9.08 -16.79 -11.36
N THR A 428 9.79 -15.72 -11.75
CA THR A 428 11.26 -15.72 -11.80
C THR A 428 11.85 -15.88 -10.41
N TYR A 429 11.29 -15.20 -9.40
CA TYR A 429 11.67 -15.35 -8.01
C TYR A 429 11.41 -16.77 -7.48
N GLU A 430 10.18 -17.26 -7.63
CA GLU A 430 9.73 -18.55 -7.11
C GLU A 430 10.53 -19.71 -7.69
N LYS A 431 10.81 -19.67 -9.00
CA LYS A 431 11.57 -20.70 -9.71
C LYS A 431 13.09 -20.47 -9.64
N ARG A 432 13.55 -19.35 -9.06
CA ARG A 432 14.95 -18.86 -9.10
C ARG A 432 15.58 -18.94 -10.48
N LYS A 433 14.82 -18.58 -11.51
CA LYS A 433 15.25 -18.74 -12.91
C LYS A 433 16.25 -17.65 -13.27
N GLU A 434 17.37 -18.02 -13.88
CA GLU A 434 18.27 -17.07 -14.55
C GLU A 434 17.73 -16.76 -15.94
N ILE A 435 17.61 -15.49 -16.26
CA ILE A 435 17.05 -14.98 -17.51
C ILE A 435 17.98 -13.87 -17.98
N GLU A 436 18.49 -14.00 -19.21
CA GLU A 436 19.38 -13.02 -19.81
C GLU A 436 18.80 -11.60 -19.70
N LYS A 437 19.61 -10.64 -19.25
CA LYS A 437 19.25 -9.23 -19.03
C LYS A 437 18.12 -8.96 -18.02
N PHE A 438 17.71 -9.97 -17.25
CA PHE A 438 16.59 -9.84 -16.31
C PHE A 438 16.89 -10.42 -14.92
N SER A 439 17.51 -11.59 -14.82
CA SER A 439 17.81 -12.20 -13.52
C SER A 439 19.07 -13.06 -13.53
N ARG A 440 19.77 -13.07 -12.39
CA ARG A 440 21.01 -13.84 -12.20
C ARG A 440 21.14 -14.31 -10.75
N LEU A 441 21.66 -15.52 -10.56
CA LEU A 441 22.06 -16.05 -9.27
C LEU A 441 23.53 -15.71 -9.01
N VAL A 442 23.81 -15.02 -7.91
CA VAL A 442 25.14 -14.54 -7.58
C VAL A 442 25.63 -15.20 -6.31
N GLN A 443 26.86 -15.72 -6.35
CA GLN A 443 27.48 -16.38 -5.20
C GLN A 443 28.08 -15.34 -4.24
N PRO A 444 28.16 -15.63 -2.92
CA PRO A 444 28.70 -14.70 -1.93
C PRO A 444 30.11 -14.19 -2.24
N ASP A 445 30.96 -14.99 -2.87
CA ASP A 445 32.33 -14.61 -3.22
C ASP A 445 32.34 -13.43 -4.21
N GLU A 446 31.49 -13.47 -5.24
CA GLU A 446 31.33 -12.36 -6.19
C GLU A 446 30.75 -11.10 -5.52
N ILE A 447 29.88 -11.27 -4.52
CA ILE A 447 29.35 -10.15 -3.71
C ILE A 447 30.47 -9.52 -2.86
N ALA A 448 31.35 -10.35 -2.28
CA ALA A 448 32.48 -9.88 -1.48
C ALA A 448 33.52 -9.14 -2.34
N GLU A 449 33.81 -9.64 -3.55
CA GLU A 449 34.65 -8.95 -4.54
C GLU A 449 34.09 -7.57 -4.93
N ASN A 450 32.77 -7.42 -4.91
CA ASN A 450 32.07 -6.17 -5.15
C ASN A 450 31.87 -5.30 -3.89
N ASP A 451 32.66 -5.52 -2.83
CA ASP A 451 32.58 -4.78 -1.55
C ASP A 451 31.16 -4.78 -0.94
N TYR A 452 30.50 -5.95 -1.03
CA TYR A 452 29.14 -6.18 -0.55
C TYR A 452 28.10 -5.21 -1.15
N ASN A 453 28.39 -4.61 -2.31
CA ASN A 453 27.49 -3.68 -3.00
C ASN A 453 26.39 -4.46 -3.73
N LEU A 454 25.12 -4.23 -3.39
CA LEU A 454 23.97 -4.93 -3.99
C LEU A 454 23.34 -4.16 -5.15
N ASN A 455 24.03 -3.18 -5.75
CA ASN A 455 23.53 -2.50 -6.93
C ASN A 455 23.31 -3.51 -8.06
N ILE A 456 22.06 -3.63 -8.53
CA ILE A 456 21.58 -4.70 -9.40
C ILE A 456 22.36 -4.74 -10.73
N THR A 457 22.69 -3.57 -11.28
CA THR A 457 23.41 -3.44 -12.56
C THR A 457 24.86 -3.93 -12.50
N ARG A 458 25.40 -4.26 -11.33
CA ARG A 458 26.70 -4.95 -11.20
C ARG A 458 26.61 -6.43 -11.53
N TYR A 459 25.41 -7.00 -11.46
CA TYR A 459 25.19 -8.44 -11.53
C TYR A 459 24.35 -8.84 -12.72
N VAL A 460 23.34 -8.05 -13.06
CA VAL A 460 22.50 -8.25 -14.24
C VAL A 460 22.90 -7.24 -15.29
N ASP A 461 23.54 -7.71 -16.36
CA ASP A 461 23.87 -6.88 -17.51
C ASP A 461 22.59 -6.53 -18.27
N THR A 462 22.24 -5.24 -18.33
CA THR A 462 21.08 -4.74 -19.06
C THR A 462 21.45 -4.09 -20.40
N PHE A 463 22.72 -4.16 -20.79
CA PHE A 463 23.21 -3.57 -22.04
C PHE A 463 22.50 -4.21 -23.23
N VAL A 464 22.04 -3.36 -24.13
CA VAL A 464 21.50 -3.75 -25.43
C VAL A 464 22.57 -3.34 -26.43
N GLU A 465 23.22 -4.32 -27.08
CA GLU A 465 24.05 -4.03 -28.25
C GLU A 465 23.15 -3.31 -29.26
N GLU A 466 23.54 -2.11 -29.68
CA GLU A 466 22.88 -1.41 -30.77
C GLU A 466 22.99 -2.31 -32.02
N GLU A 467 21.88 -2.51 -32.74
CA GLU A 467 21.93 -3.22 -34.02
C GLU A 467 22.98 -2.54 -34.90
N GLU A 468 23.91 -3.33 -35.46
CA GLU A 468 24.88 -2.80 -36.41
C GLU A 468 24.12 -2.10 -37.53
N ILE A 469 24.26 -0.78 -37.60
CA ILE A 469 23.68 0.01 -38.68
C ILE A 469 24.28 -0.54 -39.97
N ASP A 470 23.45 -1.10 -40.86
CA ASP A 470 23.90 -1.46 -42.20
C ASP A 470 24.14 -0.17 -43.00
N ILE A 471 25.35 0.36 -42.85
CA ILE A 471 25.82 1.57 -43.52
C ILE A 471 25.67 1.42 -45.04
N SER A 472 25.79 0.20 -45.57
CA SER A 472 25.67 -0.05 -47.01
C SER A 472 24.22 0.05 -47.49
N ALA A 473 23.27 -0.51 -46.73
CA ALA A 473 21.84 -0.37 -47.00
C ALA A 473 21.39 1.10 -46.90
N ASN A 474 21.79 1.80 -45.84
CA ASN A 474 21.44 3.21 -45.64
C ASN A 474 22.05 4.12 -46.73
N LEU A 475 23.29 3.86 -47.15
CA LEU A 475 23.90 4.60 -48.27
C LEU A 475 23.21 4.32 -49.61
N LYS A 476 22.68 3.10 -49.79
CA LYS A 476 21.93 2.75 -50.99
C LYS A 476 20.57 3.44 -51.01
N GLU A 477 19.86 3.44 -49.89
CA GLU A 477 18.60 4.15 -49.73
C GLU A 477 18.78 5.67 -49.92
N LEU A 478 19.85 6.26 -49.36
CA LEU A 478 20.21 7.67 -49.57
C LEU A 478 20.40 7.97 -51.07
N LYS A 479 21.16 7.13 -51.78
CA LYS A 479 21.37 7.27 -53.24
C LYS A 479 20.09 7.10 -54.06
N GLU A 480 19.13 6.31 -53.59
CA GLU A 480 17.83 6.13 -54.24
C GLU A 480 16.87 7.31 -53.97
N LEU A 481 17.03 8.00 -52.83
CA LEU A 481 16.24 9.18 -52.45
C LEU A 481 16.76 10.49 -53.07
N GLU A 482 18.07 10.64 -53.28
CA GLU A 482 18.67 11.81 -53.95
C GLU A 482 17.98 12.23 -55.27
N PRO A 483 17.73 11.32 -56.24
CA PRO A 483 17.05 11.70 -57.48
C PRO A 483 15.57 12.06 -57.25
N GLN A 484 14.93 11.52 -56.20
CA GLN A 484 13.55 11.87 -55.85
C GLN A 484 13.47 13.28 -55.25
N ILE A 485 14.43 13.64 -54.39
CA ILE A 485 14.56 15.00 -53.84
C ILE A 485 14.80 15.99 -54.97
N GLN A 486 15.75 15.74 -55.87
CA GLN A 486 16.01 16.63 -57.01
C GLN A 486 14.80 16.81 -57.93
N LYS A 487 13.99 15.75 -58.08
CA LYS A 487 12.75 15.83 -58.85
C LYS A 487 11.72 16.73 -58.16
N LEU A 488 11.51 16.54 -56.86
CA LEU A 488 10.60 17.36 -56.06
C LEU A 488 11.04 18.81 -55.99
N GLU A 489 12.34 19.09 -55.88
CA GLU A 489 12.89 20.45 -55.94
C GLU A 489 12.61 21.11 -57.29
N LYS A 490 12.79 20.39 -58.40
CA LYS A 490 12.44 20.91 -59.74
C LYS A 490 10.94 21.17 -59.90
N GLU A 491 10.09 20.31 -59.36
CA GLU A 491 8.64 20.52 -59.35
C GLU A 491 8.28 21.75 -58.53
N MET A 492 8.87 21.89 -57.33
CA MET A 492 8.71 23.05 -56.46
C MET A 492 9.16 24.35 -57.13
N ASP A 493 10.33 24.38 -57.77
CA ASP A 493 10.82 25.53 -58.53
C ASP A 493 9.87 25.91 -59.69
N GLY A 494 9.27 24.90 -60.32
CA GLY A 494 8.24 25.09 -61.34
C GLY A 494 7.00 25.80 -60.78
N TYR A 495 6.52 25.37 -59.61
CA TYR A 495 5.39 26.02 -58.92
C TYR A 495 5.74 27.43 -58.43
N LEU A 496 6.93 27.64 -57.88
CA LEU A 496 7.38 28.96 -57.41
C LEU A 496 7.45 29.98 -58.56
N LYS A 497 7.93 29.58 -59.73
CA LYS A 497 7.90 30.40 -60.95
C LYS A 497 6.49 30.75 -61.41
N LEU A 498 5.54 29.82 -61.33
CA LEU A 498 4.14 30.08 -61.67
C LEU A 498 3.48 31.08 -60.71
N LEU A 499 3.97 31.16 -59.46
CA LEU A 499 3.46 32.07 -58.43
C LEU A 499 4.21 33.42 -58.37
N ASN A 500 5.19 33.66 -59.24
CA ASN A 500 6.09 34.84 -59.19
C ASN A 500 6.80 35.03 -57.84
N ILE A 501 7.08 33.93 -57.15
CA ILE A 501 7.87 33.93 -55.92
C ILE A 501 9.27 33.49 -56.33
N SER A 502 10.21 34.44 -56.35
CA SER A 502 11.63 34.22 -56.66
C SER A 502 12.44 33.86 -55.44
#